data_AF-A0A7C7IQY3-F1
#
_entry.id   AF-A0A7C7IQY3-F1
#
_cell.length_a   1.000
_cell.length_b   1.000
_cell.length_c   1.000
_cell.angle_alpha   90.00
_cell.angle_beta   90.00
_cell.angle_gamma   90.00
#
_symmetry.space_group_name_H-M   'P 1'
#
loop_
_entity.id
_entity.type
_entity.pdbx_description
1 polymer ?
#
loop_
_entity_poly.entity_id
_entity_poly.type
_entity_poly.pdbx_seq_one_letter_code
_entity_poly.pdbx_strand_id
1 'polypeptide(L)'
;MKKTIEQHHFVEFYLAVDDFCYDYLHENFKDVKCFKLIKTEDADHVSESPQQQADFIEIIKAKFSVAKEAFKDSNFIFWCDVDHIFFNPMEPHILELIDKKLVDAAVSPHHSDGFADEKTVGYYNCGFVLISNPDFLATWEDLFVRHKQLGLYYEQKPLEVTTELYNTITLPINYNVGWWKFLGPNAQTRWDSIKLKGEDLKMLN
;
A
#
# COMPACT_ATOMS: atom_id res chain seq x y z
N MET A 1 17.55 -8.95 -11.04
CA MET A 1 16.96 -9.65 -9.89
C MET A 1 15.47 -9.32 -9.90
N LYS A 2 14.57 -10.30 -9.79
CA LYS A 2 13.13 -10.05 -9.72
C LYS A 2 12.77 -9.53 -8.32
N LYS A 3 11.94 -8.49 -8.25
CA LYS A 3 11.30 -8.02 -7.02
C LYS A 3 10.39 -9.13 -6.49
N THR A 4 10.13 -9.18 -5.19
CA THR A 4 9.45 -10.32 -4.56
C THR A 4 8.07 -10.61 -5.14
N ILE A 5 7.28 -9.59 -5.48
CA ILE A 5 5.99 -9.79 -6.17
C ILE A 5 6.12 -10.32 -7.61
N GLU A 6 7.18 -9.95 -8.33
CA GLU A 6 7.47 -10.42 -9.71
C GLU A 6 7.86 -11.90 -9.76
N GLN A 7 8.16 -12.52 -8.60
CA GLN A 7 8.37 -13.97 -8.49
C GLN A 7 7.06 -14.74 -8.68
N HIS A 8 5.92 -14.09 -8.48
CA HIS A 8 4.61 -14.71 -8.43
C HIS A 8 3.65 -14.16 -9.49
N HIS A 9 3.76 -12.88 -9.82
CA HIS A 9 2.81 -12.18 -10.68
C HIS A 9 3.53 -11.36 -11.75
N PHE A 10 2.88 -11.19 -12.90
CA PHE A 10 3.29 -10.16 -13.85
C PHE A 10 2.75 -8.81 -13.37
N VAL A 11 3.63 -7.84 -13.20
CA VAL A 11 3.28 -6.53 -12.65
C VAL A 11 3.99 -5.43 -13.43
N GLU A 12 3.30 -4.31 -13.65
CA GLU A 12 3.90 -3.06 -14.11
C GLU A 12 4.02 -2.10 -12.93
N PHE A 13 5.19 -1.51 -12.72
CA PHE A 13 5.41 -0.58 -11.62
C PHE A 13 5.14 0.85 -12.05
N TYR A 14 4.36 1.56 -11.25
CA TYR A 14 4.12 2.99 -11.36
C TYR A 14 4.56 3.63 -10.06
N LEU A 15 5.60 4.49 -10.11
CA LEU A 15 6.23 5.04 -8.92
C LEU A 15 6.26 6.57 -8.95
N ALA A 16 5.83 7.20 -7.86
CA ALA A 16 6.14 8.59 -7.59
C ALA A 16 7.56 8.65 -6.99
N VAL A 17 8.44 9.43 -7.60
CA VAL A 17 9.87 9.48 -7.24
C VAL A 17 10.37 10.90 -7.14
N ASP A 18 11.48 11.07 -6.41
CA ASP A 18 12.32 12.26 -6.47
C ASP A 18 13.34 12.14 -7.63
N ASP A 19 14.20 13.14 -7.79
CA ASP A 19 15.20 13.15 -8.85
C ASP A 19 16.23 12.02 -8.68
N PHE A 20 16.68 11.77 -7.45
CA PHE A 20 17.67 10.73 -7.16
C PHE A 20 17.16 9.32 -7.52
N CYS A 21 15.96 8.98 -7.05
CA CYS A 21 15.33 7.69 -7.33
C CYS A 21 14.99 7.57 -8.81
N TYR A 22 14.55 8.65 -9.47
CA TYR A 22 14.30 8.62 -10.90
C TYR A 22 15.55 8.25 -11.69
N ASP A 23 16.67 8.93 -11.45
CA ASP A 23 17.90 8.70 -12.20
C ASP A 23 18.36 7.25 -12.03
N TYR A 24 18.34 6.74 -10.79
CA TYR A 24 18.67 5.33 -10.53
C TYR A 24 17.69 4.36 -11.21
N LEU A 25 16.38 4.54 -11.03
CA LEU A 25 15.39 3.59 -11.52
C LEU A 25 15.31 3.57 -13.04
N HIS A 26 15.37 4.74 -13.68
CA HIS A 26 15.29 4.90 -15.12
C HIS A 26 16.49 4.25 -15.83
N GLU A 27 17.69 4.33 -15.25
CA GLU A 27 18.90 3.72 -15.81
C GLU A 27 18.94 2.20 -15.63
N ASN A 28 18.36 1.69 -14.52
CA ASN A 28 18.54 0.29 -14.11
C ASN A 28 17.34 -0.62 -14.41
N PHE A 29 16.15 -0.07 -14.62
CA PHE A 29 14.92 -0.85 -14.80
C PHE A 29 14.09 -0.36 -15.98
N LYS A 30 13.75 -1.27 -16.91
CA LYS A 30 12.96 -0.95 -18.11
C LYS A 30 11.45 -0.99 -17.88
N ASP A 31 11.00 -1.78 -16.91
CA ASP A 31 9.58 -2.06 -16.66
C ASP A 31 9.03 -1.26 -15.46
N VAL A 32 9.61 -0.08 -15.20
CA VAL A 32 9.23 0.81 -14.11
C VAL A 32 8.91 2.19 -14.67
N LYS A 33 7.63 2.59 -14.61
CA LYS A 33 7.16 3.91 -15.00
C LYS A 33 7.34 4.86 -13.81
N CYS A 34 8.27 5.80 -13.94
CA CYS A 34 8.61 6.76 -12.89
C CYS A 34 8.01 8.14 -13.18
N PHE A 35 7.40 8.75 -12.17
CA PHE A 35 6.81 10.08 -12.21
C PHE A 35 7.52 10.97 -11.18
N LYS A 36 8.23 12.00 -11.65
CA LYS A 36 8.95 12.97 -10.80
C LYS A 36 7.98 13.90 -10.06
N LEU A 37 7.35 13.39 -9.03
CA LEU A 37 6.32 14.09 -8.26
C LEU A 37 6.77 14.41 -6.83
N ILE A 38 7.78 13.69 -6.32
CA ILE A 38 8.31 13.94 -4.97
C ILE A 38 9.38 15.03 -5.08
N LYS A 39 9.19 16.10 -4.32
CA LYS A 39 10.11 17.26 -4.28
C LYS A 39 10.62 17.56 -2.88
N THR A 40 10.20 16.74 -1.92
CA THR A 40 10.40 16.96 -0.50
C THR A 40 11.45 16.00 0.01
N GLU A 41 12.18 16.44 1.03
CA GLU A 41 13.18 15.64 1.72
C GLU A 41 12.72 15.43 3.17
N ASP A 42 12.93 14.24 3.72
CA ASP A 42 12.69 13.92 5.14
C ASP A 42 11.24 14.14 5.62
N ALA A 43 10.27 13.72 4.80
CA ALA A 43 8.86 13.77 5.14
C ALA A 43 8.51 12.71 6.20
N ASP A 44 7.81 13.13 7.26
CA ASP A 44 7.44 12.26 8.37
C ASP A 44 6.11 12.71 8.99
N HIS A 45 5.20 11.75 9.15
CA HIS A 45 3.88 11.95 9.73
C HIS A 45 3.85 11.84 11.26
N VAL A 46 4.88 11.25 11.87
CA VAL A 46 5.02 11.20 13.35
C VAL A 46 5.90 12.32 13.89
N SER A 47 6.53 13.11 13.02
CA SER A 47 7.34 14.26 13.42
C SER A 47 6.48 15.38 14.01
N GLU A 48 7.05 16.12 14.96
CA GLU A 48 6.47 17.36 15.50
C GLU A 48 6.61 18.56 14.53
N SER A 49 7.41 18.43 13.48
CA SER A 49 7.64 19.47 12.49
C SER A 49 6.44 19.64 11.55
N PRO A 50 5.78 20.82 11.52
CA PRO A 50 4.68 21.06 10.59
C PRO A 50 5.08 20.94 9.12
N GLN A 51 6.36 21.23 8.81
CA GLN A 51 6.89 21.12 7.46
C GLN A 51 7.00 19.67 7.04
N GLN A 52 7.57 18.79 7.87
CA GLN A 52 7.70 17.36 7.56
C GLN A 52 6.32 16.69 7.39
N GLN A 53 5.34 17.10 8.21
CA GLN A 53 3.96 16.64 8.06
C GLN A 53 3.28 17.15 6.77
N ALA A 54 3.57 18.39 6.36
CA ALA A 54 3.07 18.94 5.10
C ALA A 54 3.71 18.24 3.90
N ASP A 55 5.00 17.95 3.99
CA ASP A 55 5.74 17.22 2.97
C ASP A 55 5.23 15.78 2.84
N PHE A 56 4.87 15.13 3.94
CA PHE A 56 4.24 13.80 3.91
C PHE A 56 2.88 13.81 3.18
N ILE A 57 2.08 14.87 3.34
CA ILE A 57 0.82 15.04 2.59
C ILE A 57 1.08 15.10 1.09
N GLU A 58 2.14 15.78 0.65
CA GLU A 58 2.50 15.84 -0.77
C GLU A 58 2.94 14.47 -1.30
N ILE A 59 3.64 13.66 -0.50
CA ILE A 59 3.96 12.27 -0.87
C ILE A 59 2.68 11.44 -1.10
N ILE A 60 1.71 11.54 -0.20
CA ILE A 60 0.43 10.83 -0.34
C ILE A 60 -0.32 11.29 -1.61
N LYS A 61 -0.39 12.61 -1.87
CA LYS A 61 -1.01 13.15 -3.09
C LYS A 61 -0.32 12.64 -4.36
N ALA A 62 1.01 12.50 -4.33
CA ALA A 62 1.75 11.93 -5.44
C ALA A 62 1.36 10.46 -5.68
N LYS A 63 1.16 9.69 -4.61
CA LYS A 63 0.69 8.29 -4.69
C LYS A 63 -0.70 8.19 -5.34
N PHE A 64 -1.64 9.08 -4.97
CA PHE A 64 -2.94 9.20 -5.66
C PHE A 64 -2.81 9.55 -7.14
N SER A 65 -1.93 10.50 -7.46
CA SER A 65 -1.68 10.92 -8.84
C SER A 65 -1.16 9.75 -9.69
N VAL A 66 -0.21 8.98 -9.17
CA VAL A 66 0.37 7.83 -9.87
C VAL A 66 -0.63 6.67 -9.99
N ALA A 67 -1.46 6.44 -8.97
CA ALA A 67 -2.54 5.44 -9.04
C ALA A 67 -3.54 5.74 -10.16
N LYS A 68 -3.88 7.01 -10.38
CA LYS A 68 -4.72 7.43 -11.51
C LYS A 68 -4.06 7.20 -12.86
N GLU A 69 -2.74 7.42 -12.97
CA GLU A 69 -1.99 7.10 -14.19
C GLU A 69 -1.98 5.58 -14.46
N ALA A 70 -1.80 4.76 -13.42
CA ALA A 70 -1.84 3.30 -13.54
C ALA A 70 -3.21 2.78 -14.04
N PHE A 71 -4.30 3.37 -13.57
CA PHE A 71 -5.65 3.02 -14.02
C PHE A 71 -5.94 3.30 -15.51
N LYS A 72 -5.16 4.16 -16.17
CA LYS A 72 -5.34 4.40 -17.62
C LYS A 72 -4.94 3.19 -18.46
N ASP A 73 -4.02 2.39 -17.94
CA ASP A 73 -3.42 1.26 -18.65
C ASP A 73 -3.87 -0.11 -18.10
N SER A 74 -4.58 -0.14 -16.96
CA SER A 74 -4.90 -1.39 -16.24
C SER A 74 -6.37 -1.47 -15.80
N ASN A 75 -6.93 -2.69 -15.77
CA ASN A 75 -8.30 -2.95 -15.30
C ASN A 75 -8.47 -2.70 -13.79
N PHE A 76 -7.42 -2.97 -13.04
CA PHE A 76 -7.31 -2.78 -11.60
C PHE A 76 -5.87 -2.40 -11.26
N ILE A 77 -5.66 -1.86 -10.07
CA ILE A 77 -4.34 -1.51 -9.57
C ILE A 77 -4.11 -2.16 -8.21
N PHE A 78 -2.84 -2.32 -7.87
CA PHE A 78 -2.42 -2.66 -6.52
C PHE A 78 -1.65 -1.49 -5.92
N TRP A 79 -2.29 -0.78 -5.00
CA TRP A 79 -1.70 0.29 -4.21
C TRP A 79 -0.88 -0.33 -3.09
N CYS A 80 0.44 -0.10 -3.12
CA CYS A 80 1.39 -0.72 -2.21
C CYS A 80 2.38 0.31 -1.65
N ASP A 81 2.74 0.22 -0.37
CA ASP A 81 3.93 0.91 0.15
C ASP A 81 5.22 0.22 -0.33
N VAL A 82 6.30 0.99 -0.44
CA VAL A 82 7.58 0.51 -1.00
C VAL A 82 8.35 -0.43 -0.06
N ASP A 83 7.95 -0.50 1.21
CA ASP A 83 8.56 -1.30 2.27
C ASP A 83 7.97 -2.72 2.39
N HIS A 84 7.13 -3.13 1.43
CA HIS A 84 6.52 -4.45 1.41
C HIS A 84 7.45 -5.53 0.83
N ILE A 85 7.39 -6.72 1.44
CA ILE A 85 8.05 -7.94 0.96
C ILE A 85 7.00 -9.03 0.77
N PHE A 86 6.94 -9.63 -0.42
CA PHE A 86 5.97 -10.66 -0.77
C PHE A 86 6.57 -12.05 -0.63
N PHE A 87 5.92 -12.90 0.17
CA PHE A 87 6.38 -14.27 0.43
C PHE A 87 5.58 -15.34 -0.33
N ASN A 88 4.39 -14.96 -0.82
CA ASN A 88 3.43 -15.86 -1.42
C ASN A 88 2.69 -15.15 -2.57
N PRO A 89 2.16 -15.91 -3.55
CA PRO A 89 1.25 -15.34 -4.54
C PRO A 89 -0.07 -14.91 -3.90
N MET A 90 -0.62 -13.76 -4.32
CA MET A 90 -2.05 -13.49 -4.19
C MET A 90 -2.89 -14.62 -4.78
N GLU A 91 -3.95 -14.99 -4.08
CA GLU A 91 -4.79 -16.11 -4.43
C GLU A 91 -5.58 -15.82 -5.72
N PRO A 92 -5.64 -16.77 -6.68
CA PRO A 92 -6.27 -16.54 -7.97
C PRO A 92 -7.73 -16.08 -7.90
N HIS A 93 -8.49 -16.57 -6.92
CA HIS A 93 -9.89 -16.19 -6.75
C HIS A 93 -10.07 -14.72 -6.33
N ILE A 94 -9.14 -14.17 -5.54
CA ILE A 94 -9.17 -12.74 -5.17
C ILE A 94 -8.88 -11.89 -6.39
N LEU A 95 -7.87 -12.27 -7.18
CA LEU A 95 -7.53 -11.59 -8.43
C LEU A 95 -8.70 -11.65 -9.43
N GLU A 96 -9.40 -12.78 -9.52
CA GLU A 96 -10.57 -12.94 -10.39
C GLU A 96 -11.73 -12.02 -9.97
N LEU A 97 -12.01 -11.88 -8.67
CA LEU A 97 -13.04 -10.96 -8.17
C LEU A 97 -12.73 -9.50 -8.55
N ILE A 98 -11.47 -9.11 -8.41
CA ILE A 98 -10.97 -7.75 -8.70
C ILE A 98 -10.97 -7.48 -10.21
N ASP A 99 -10.39 -8.36 -11.02
CA ASP A 99 -10.29 -8.18 -12.49
C ASP A 99 -11.67 -8.16 -13.15
N LYS A 100 -12.62 -8.99 -12.67
CA LYS A 100 -14.01 -8.98 -13.13
C LYS A 100 -14.86 -7.83 -12.56
N LYS A 101 -14.27 -6.97 -11.71
CA LYS A 101 -14.94 -5.86 -11.04
C LYS A 101 -16.19 -6.30 -10.26
N LEU A 102 -16.15 -7.49 -9.67
CA LEU A 102 -17.21 -8.00 -8.80
C LEU A 102 -17.14 -7.37 -7.40
N VAL A 103 -15.98 -6.86 -7.04
CA VAL A 103 -15.72 -6.07 -5.83
C VAL A 103 -14.94 -4.83 -6.24
N ASP A 104 -15.20 -3.70 -5.59
CA ASP A 104 -14.60 -2.40 -5.90
C ASP A 104 -13.16 -2.29 -5.39
N ALA A 105 -12.90 -2.89 -4.23
CA ALA A 105 -11.58 -2.94 -3.62
C ALA A 105 -11.42 -4.15 -2.68
N ALA A 106 -10.17 -4.53 -2.43
CA ALA A 106 -9.80 -5.47 -1.38
C ALA A 106 -8.77 -4.82 -0.44
N VAL A 107 -9.04 -4.87 0.85
CA VAL A 107 -8.23 -4.23 1.92
C VAL A 107 -7.84 -5.27 2.97
N SER A 108 -6.74 -5.04 3.69
CA SER A 108 -6.30 -5.93 4.77
C SER A 108 -6.20 -5.17 6.10
N PRO A 109 -6.70 -5.72 7.21
CA PRO A 109 -6.59 -5.11 8.52
C PRO A 109 -5.15 -5.20 9.02
N HIS A 110 -4.71 -4.20 9.77
CA HIS A 110 -3.32 -4.17 10.24
C HIS A 110 -3.12 -4.75 11.64
N HIS A 111 -4.20 -4.84 12.42
CA HIS A 111 -4.23 -5.14 13.86
C HIS A 111 -3.02 -4.56 14.59
N SER A 112 -3.12 -3.29 14.97
CA SER A 112 -1.98 -2.51 15.47
C SER A 112 -1.35 -3.11 16.74
N ASP A 113 -2.03 -4.02 17.43
CA ASP A 113 -1.58 -4.70 18.66
C ASP A 113 -1.08 -3.70 19.72
N GLY A 114 -1.67 -2.50 19.77
CA GLY A 114 -1.29 -1.42 20.68
C GLY A 114 -0.15 -0.52 20.20
N PHE A 115 0.40 -0.77 19.01
CA PHE A 115 1.39 0.12 18.36
C PHE A 115 0.78 1.47 17.98
N ALA A 116 -0.50 1.48 17.60
CA ALA A 116 -1.26 2.68 17.31
C ALA A 116 -2.71 2.54 17.80
N ASP A 117 -3.35 3.66 18.14
CA ASP A 117 -4.78 3.65 18.46
C ASP A 117 -5.62 3.52 17.19
N GLU A 118 -6.20 2.33 16.96
CA GLU A 118 -7.01 2.01 15.77
C GLU A 118 -8.23 2.93 15.61
N LYS A 119 -8.74 3.51 16.70
CA LYS A 119 -9.81 4.52 16.62
C LYS A 119 -9.34 5.76 15.87
N THR A 120 -8.09 6.13 16.08
CA THR A 120 -7.45 7.30 15.47
C THR A 120 -6.97 6.97 14.06
N VAL A 121 -6.14 5.93 13.90
CA VAL A 121 -5.45 5.66 12.63
C VAL A 121 -6.29 4.86 11.64
N GLY A 122 -7.31 4.16 12.12
CA GLY A 122 -8.20 3.32 11.31
C GLY A 122 -7.89 1.82 11.41
N TYR A 123 -8.85 1.01 10.98
CA TYR A 123 -8.82 -0.46 11.07
C TYR A 123 -7.93 -1.13 10.01
N TYR A 124 -7.88 -0.55 8.81
CA TYR A 124 -7.08 -1.04 7.68
C TYR A 124 -5.72 -0.35 7.60
N ASN A 125 -4.68 -1.05 7.15
CA ASN A 125 -3.44 -0.40 6.71
C ASN A 125 -3.55 -0.08 5.22
N CYS A 126 -3.40 1.20 4.89
CA CYS A 126 -3.54 1.71 3.52
C CYS A 126 -2.30 1.47 2.64
N GLY A 127 -1.27 0.84 3.17
CA GLY A 127 -0.10 0.35 2.44
C GLY A 127 -0.37 -0.86 1.58
N PHE A 128 -1.56 -1.50 1.68
CA PHE A 128 -1.97 -2.62 0.84
C PHE A 128 -3.44 -2.49 0.45
N VAL A 129 -3.72 -2.10 -0.80
CA VAL A 129 -5.10 -2.01 -1.32
C VAL A 129 -5.15 -2.44 -2.78
N LEU A 130 -5.96 -3.44 -3.11
CA LEU A 130 -6.32 -3.75 -4.51
C LEU A 130 -7.57 -2.95 -4.87
N ILE A 131 -7.56 -2.28 -6.03
CA ILE A 131 -8.65 -1.38 -6.43
C ILE A 131 -9.03 -1.68 -7.88
N SER A 132 -10.29 -2.03 -8.12
CA SER A 132 -10.84 -2.28 -9.47
C SER A 132 -11.72 -1.13 -9.98
N ASN A 133 -12.23 -0.31 -9.05
CA ASN A 133 -13.14 0.79 -9.34
C ASN A 133 -12.44 2.15 -9.19
N PRO A 134 -12.25 2.93 -10.28
CA PRO A 134 -11.67 4.28 -10.20
C PRO A 134 -12.47 5.25 -9.32
N ASP A 135 -13.79 5.07 -9.18
CA ASP A 135 -14.61 5.93 -8.32
C ASP A 135 -14.30 5.70 -6.83
N PHE A 136 -13.90 4.48 -6.46
CA PHE A 136 -13.39 4.18 -5.11
C PHE A 136 -12.14 5.02 -4.83
N LEU A 137 -11.17 5.02 -5.77
CA LEU A 137 -9.94 5.80 -5.64
C LEU A 137 -10.24 7.31 -5.55
N ALA A 138 -11.16 7.81 -6.37
CA ALA A 138 -11.55 9.22 -6.38
C ALA A 138 -12.22 9.65 -5.07
N THR A 139 -13.12 8.82 -4.52
CA THR A 139 -13.77 9.09 -3.22
C THR A 139 -12.75 9.06 -2.08
N TRP A 140 -11.82 8.09 -2.11
CA TRP A 140 -10.77 8.00 -1.12
C TRP A 140 -9.86 9.24 -1.13
N GLU A 141 -9.45 9.69 -2.31
CA GLU A 141 -8.64 10.90 -2.47
C GLU A 141 -9.39 12.15 -1.98
N ASP A 142 -10.68 12.31 -2.32
CA ASP A 142 -11.47 13.47 -1.90
C ASP A 142 -11.62 13.54 -0.36
N LEU A 143 -11.83 12.40 0.29
CA LEU A 143 -11.84 12.32 1.75
C LEU A 143 -10.46 12.63 2.34
N PHE A 144 -9.39 12.13 1.71
CA PHE A 144 -8.02 12.45 2.09
C PHE A 144 -7.72 13.95 1.97
N VAL A 145 -8.07 14.60 0.86
CA VAL A 145 -7.85 16.05 0.68
C VAL A 145 -8.50 16.87 1.79
N ARG A 146 -9.62 16.37 2.33
CA ARG A 146 -10.38 17.01 3.43
C ARG A 146 -10.03 16.44 4.81
N HIS A 147 -9.04 15.55 4.94
CA HIS A 147 -8.79 14.78 6.15
C HIS A 147 -8.62 15.68 7.40
N LYS A 148 -7.90 16.81 7.28
CA LYS A 148 -7.69 17.75 8.39
C LYS A 148 -9.00 18.38 8.87
N GLN A 149 -9.87 18.75 7.94
CA GLN A 149 -11.18 19.36 8.26
C GLN A 149 -12.12 18.33 8.90
N LEU A 150 -12.00 17.07 8.49
CA LEU A 150 -12.81 15.97 8.98
C LEU A 150 -12.26 15.31 10.25
N GLY A 151 -11.07 15.72 10.73
CA GLY A 151 -10.41 15.08 11.86
C GLY A 151 -9.97 13.64 11.58
N LEU A 152 -9.69 13.32 10.31
CA LEU A 152 -9.29 11.99 9.86
C LEU A 152 -7.77 11.89 9.77
N TYR A 153 -7.25 10.73 10.19
CA TYR A 153 -5.82 10.43 10.14
C TYR A 153 -5.38 10.14 8.69
N TYR A 154 -4.69 11.13 8.10
CA TYR A 154 -4.13 11.12 6.76
C TYR A 154 -5.02 10.38 5.75
N GLU A 155 -4.49 9.48 4.93
CA GLU A 155 -5.22 8.65 3.97
C GLU A 155 -5.74 7.34 4.59
N GLN A 156 -5.19 6.88 5.71
CA GLN A 156 -5.59 5.61 6.30
C GLN A 156 -7.02 5.62 6.84
N LYS A 157 -7.42 6.65 7.59
CA LYS A 157 -8.81 6.73 8.10
C LYS A 157 -9.83 7.03 6.99
N PRO A 158 -9.56 7.89 6.00
CA PRO A 158 -10.37 7.99 4.79
C PRO A 158 -10.59 6.68 4.04
N LEU A 159 -9.59 5.77 4.00
CA LEU A 159 -9.76 4.46 3.37
C LEU A 159 -10.88 3.68 4.05
N GLU A 160 -10.87 3.61 5.40
CA GLU A 160 -11.91 2.94 6.18
C GLU A 160 -13.30 3.49 5.86
N VAL A 161 -13.46 4.83 5.87
CA VAL A 161 -14.74 5.46 5.50
C VAL A 161 -15.14 5.13 4.06
N THR A 162 -14.19 5.10 3.14
CA THR A 162 -14.45 4.74 1.74
C THR A 162 -14.97 3.30 1.62
N THR A 163 -14.44 2.38 2.41
CA THR A 163 -14.89 0.97 2.37
C THR A 163 -16.36 0.78 2.74
N GLU A 164 -16.96 1.69 3.50
CA GLU A 164 -18.38 1.66 3.86
C GLU A 164 -19.31 2.05 2.70
N LEU A 165 -18.77 2.73 1.68
CA LEU A 165 -19.53 3.26 0.54
C LEU A 165 -19.49 2.37 -0.70
N TYR A 166 -18.66 1.32 -0.69
CA TYR A 166 -18.36 0.48 -1.85
C TYR A 166 -18.41 -1.02 -1.49
N ASN A 167 -18.57 -1.88 -2.48
CA ASN A 167 -18.52 -3.32 -2.29
C ASN A 167 -17.07 -3.78 -2.11
N THR A 168 -16.59 -3.76 -0.87
CA THR A 168 -15.22 -4.10 -0.51
C THR A 168 -15.13 -5.46 0.15
N ILE A 169 -14.00 -6.14 -0.03
CA ILE A 169 -13.68 -7.36 0.71
C ILE A 169 -12.54 -7.11 1.69
N THR A 170 -12.71 -7.65 2.90
CA THR A 170 -11.65 -7.68 3.91
C THR A 170 -10.84 -8.96 3.74
N LEU A 171 -9.61 -8.81 3.30
CA LEU A 171 -8.63 -9.88 3.23
C LEU A 171 -8.12 -10.21 4.63
N PRO A 172 -7.74 -11.47 4.92
CA PRO A 172 -7.13 -11.79 6.20
C PRO A 172 -5.79 -11.06 6.39
N ILE A 173 -5.37 -10.92 7.65
CA ILE A 173 -4.17 -10.14 8.03
C ILE A 173 -2.86 -10.65 7.40
N ASN A 174 -2.79 -11.92 7.00
CA ASN A 174 -1.57 -12.49 6.39
C ASN A 174 -1.23 -11.88 5.03
N TYR A 175 -2.11 -11.07 4.43
CA TYR A 175 -1.81 -10.30 3.22
C TYR A 175 -0.99 -9.04 3.51
N ASN A 176 -1.14 -8.45 4.70
CA ASN A 176 -0.47 -7.22 5.10
C ASN A 176 -0.07 -7.28 6.58
N VAL A 177 1.06 -7.91 6.86
CA VAL A 177 1.58 -8.08 8.21
C VAL A 177 2.59 -6.98 8.52
N GLY A 178 2.22 -6.05 9.41
CA GLY A 178 3.12 -5.00 9.87
C GLY A 178 4.36 -5.53 10.60
N TRP A 179 5.52 -4.92 10.32
CA TRP A 179 6.82 -5.32 10.88
C TRP A 179 6.85 -5.28 12.42
N TRP A 180 6.03 -4.42 13.05
CA TRP A 180 5.91 -4.33 14.52
C TRP A 180 5.46 -5.64 15.17
N LYS A 181 4.76 -6.51 14.44
CA LYS A 181 4.38 -7.86 14.92
C LYS A 181 5.60 -8.77 15.13
N PHE A 182 6.77 -8.38 14.64
CA PHE A 182 8.02 -9.10 14.81
C PHE A 182 8.91 -8.50 15.92
N LEU A 183 8.38 -7.58 16.74
CA LEU A 183 9.11 -6.99 17.88
C LEU A 183 8.71 -7.55 19.26
N GLY A 184 7.59 -8.28 19.34
CA GLY A 184 7.03 -8.75 20.61
C GLY A 184 7.61 -10.08 21.12
N PRO A 185 7.18 -10.55 22.32
CA PRO A 185 7.68 -11.79 22.93
C PRO A 185 7.52 -13.05 22.08
N ASN A 186 6.54 -13.07 21.17
CA ASN A 186 6.26 -14.17 20.24
C ASN A 186 6.87 -13.95 18.84
N ALA A 187 7.77 -12.98 18.68
CA ALA A 187 8.40 -12.66 17.41
C ALA A 187 9.19 -13.85 16.83
N GLN A 188 9.90 -14.60 17.68
CA GLN A 188 10.76 -15.69 17.22
C GLN A 188 9.97 -16.76 16.45
N THR A 189 8.81 -17.18 16.95
CA THR A 189 7.93 -18.15 16.27
C THR A 189 7.49 -17.65 14.89
N ARG A 190 7.25 -16.34 14.74
CA ARG A 190 6.88 -15.74 13.45
C ARG A 190 8.08 -15.69 12.50
N TRP A 191 9.27 -15.35 13.01
CA TRP A 191 10.51 -15.44 12.23
C TRP A 191 10.80 -16.88 11.78
N ASP A 192 10.59 -17.87 12.64
CA ASP A 192 10.82 -19.28 12.33
C ASP A 192 9.87 -19.80 11.23
N SER A 193 8.70 -19.16 11.08
CA SER A 193 7.75 -19.41 10.00
C SER A 193 8.22 -18.85 8.65
N ILE A 194 9.16 -17.90 8.63
CA ILE A 194 9.75 -17.38 7.39
C ILE A 194 10.99 -18.22 7.06
N LYS A 195 10.99 -18.93 5.93
CA LYS A 195 12.19 -19.64 5.45
C LYS A 195 12.44 -19.38 3.97
N LEU A 196 13.72 -19.32 3.62
CA LEU A 196 14.15 -19.48 2.24
C LEU A 196 13.95 -20.96 1.85
N LYS A 197 13.11 -21.22 0.85
CA LYS A 197 12.95 -22.56 0.27
C LYS A 197 13.48 -22.54 -1.16
N GLY A 198 14.75 -22.92 -1.33
CA GLY A 198 15.48 -22.71 -2.58
C GLY A 198 15.98 -21.26 -2.66
N GLU A 199 15.71 -20.57 -3.77
CA GLU A 199 15.96 -19.13 -3.95
C GLU A 199 14.74 -18.25 -3.58
N ASP A 200 13.60 -18.87 -3.27
CA ASP A 200 12.34 -18.16 -2.97
C ASP A 200 12.16 -17.96 -1.47
N LEU A 201 11.71 -16.78 -1.06
CA LEU A 201 11.32 -16.44 0.30
C LEU A 201 9.88 -16.90 0.54
N LYS A 202 9.64 -17.79 1.52
CA LYS A 202 8.29 -18.34 1.80
C LYS A 202 7.91 -18.26 3.27
N MET A 203 6.62 -18.01 3.52
CA MET A 203 6.00 -18.25 4.83
C MET A 203 5.55 -19.72 4.92
N LEU A 204 5.94 -20.40 5.98
CA LEU A 204 5.55 -21.77 6.30
C LEU A 204 4.24 -21.74 7.09
N ASN A 205 3.23 -22.43 6.56
CA ASN A 205 1.96 -22.67 7.25
C ASN A 205 2.13 -23.63 8.43
#